data_AF-A0A5B7C0C4-F1
#
_entry.id   AF-A0A5B7C0C4-F1
#
_cell.length_a   1.000
_cell.length_b   1.000
_cell.length_c   1.000
_cell.angle_alpha   90.00
_cell.angle_beta   90.00
_cell.angle_gamma   90.00
#
_symmetry.space_group_name_H-M   'P 1'
#
loop_
_entity.id
_entity.type
_entity.pdbx_description
1 polymer ?
#
loop_
_entity_poly.entity_id
_entity_poly.type
_entity_poly.pdbx_seq_one_letter_code
_entity_poly.pdbx_strand_id
1 'polypeptide(L)'
;MNSESRRRGWRDSRISKKQKLILTAEEQLESNLGFDLFSEGEKRLGWLLTFASSSWEDRDTRKVYSCVDLYFVCQDGSTFKSKYKFRPYFYAATKGKMEMDVDAYLRRRYESQIADIEIVEKEDLDLKNHLSGLHKPYLKISFDTVQQLMHVKNDLMHVVERNQAKFNAAEAYESILSGKSKEQIQDFIDCIADLREYDVPYHVRFAIDNDVRCGQWYDVSVSSAGVLLERRTDLLQRAEVHVCAFDIETTKLPLKFPDAEYDLIMMISYMVDRQGYLIINRECVGEDIEDLEYTPKPEFEGYFKVTNVKTEEELLRQWFAHMREVKPGIYVTYNGDFFDWPFLESRAAHHGFKMSDELGFLCDKNQGECRAKFACHLDCFAWVKRDSYLPQGSQGLKAVTKAKLGYDPLEVNPEDMVRFAKERPQMMASYSVSDAVATYYLYMTYVHPFIFSLATIIPMPPDEVLRKGSGTLCEMLLMVQAYKANVICPNKHQSDPEKFYTNQLLESETYIGGHVECLESGVFRSDLPTSFKLDPSAYEQLINNLDRDLQYAVRVEGKMDLESVLNYDEVKNAIMEKLMRLRDEPTREECPLIYHLDVA
;
A
#
# COMPACT_ATOMS: atom_id res chain seq x y z
N MET A 1 22.01 84.97 -9.64
CA MET A 1 22.09 84.59 -8.22
C MET A 1 20.67 84.55 -7.70
N ASN A 2 20.11 83.38 -7.39
CA ASN A 2 18.89 83.34 -6.59
C ASN A 2 18.66 81.97 -5.96
N SER A 3 18.29 82.06 -4.69
CA SER A 3 17.95 81.03 -3.74
C SER A 3 16.51 80.54 -3.89
N GLU A 4 16.29 79.34 -3.34
CA GLU A 4 15.05 78.63 -2.97
C GLU A 4 14.17 78.02 -4.08
N SER A 5 14.09 76.67 -4.08
CA SER A 5 12.79 75.97 -4.09
C SER A 5 12.89 74.56 -3.50
N ARG A 6 11.87 74.21 -2.70
CA ARG A 6 11.62 72.90 -2.10
C ARG A 6 11.28 71.86 -3.18
N ARG A 7 11.83 70.63 -3.10
CA ARG A 7 11.13 69.41 -3.55
C ARG A 7 11.39 68.24 -2.60
N ARG A 8 10.31 67.83 -1.91
CA ARG A 8 10.17 66.58 -1.18
C ARG A 8 10.26 65.41 -2.17
N GLY A 9 11.21 64.50 -1.98
CA GLY A 9 11.22 63.19 -2.63
C GLY A 9 10.29 62.24 -1.88
N TRP A 10 9.18 61.86 -2.51
CA TRP A 10 8.36 60.74 -2.09
C TRP A 10 9.18 59.44 -2.19
N ARG A 11 9.34 58.74 -1.07
CA ARG A 11 9.78 57.34 -1.04
C ARG A 11 8.59 56.48 -1.46
N ASP A 12 8.72 55.84 -2.61
CA ASP A 12 7.76 54.85 -3.11
C ASP A 12 7.89 53.57 -2.28
N SER A 13 6.94 53.36 -1.38
CA SER A 13 6.82 52.15 -0.55
C SER A 13 6.12 51.06 -1.35
N ARG A 14 6.87 50.27 -2.13
CA ARG A 14 6.38 48.99 -2.65
C ARG A 14 6.41 47.94 -1.55
N ILE A 15 5.37 47.97 -0.72
CA ILE A 15 4.98 46.86 0.15
C ILE A 15 4.54 45.72 -0.77
N SER A 16 5.36 44.67 -0.86
CA SER A 16 4.96 43.39 -1.44
C SER A 16 3.70 42.91 -0.72
N LYS A 17 2.60 42.74 -1.46
CA LYS A 17 1.38 42.11 -0.96
C LYS A 17 1.68 40.63 -0.69
N LYS A 18 2.20 40.32 0.49
CA LYS A 18 2.18 38.95 1.04
C LYS A 18 0.72 38.51 1.10
N GLN A 19 0.29 37.66 0.19
CA GLN A 19 -0.96 36.90 0.33
C GLN A 19 -0.75 35.96 1.52
N LYS A 20 -1.13 36.40 2.73
CA LYS A 20 -1.15 35.54 3.92
C LYS A 20 -2.07 34.36 3.64
N LEU A 21 -1.52 33.17 3.44
CA LEU A 21 -2.29 31.95 3.34
C LEU A 21 -3.00 31.71 4.71
N ILE A 22 -4.31 31.95 4.83
CA ILE A 22 -5.15 31.35 5.88
C ILE A 22 -5.14 29.84 5.63
N LEU A 23 -4.41 29.11 6.46
CA LEU A 23 -4.38 27.66 6.51
C LEU A 23 -5.63 27.16 7.25
N THR A 24 -6.15 25.99 6.87
CA THR A 24 -7.16 25.30 7.69
C THR A 24 -6.53 24.86 9.03
N ALA A 25 -7.37 24.50 10.02
CA ALA A 25 -6.86 23.98 11.29
C ALA A 25 -5.98 22.72 11.11
N GLU A 26 -6.35 21.87 10.15
CA GLU A 26 -5.58 20.69 9.76
C GLU A 26 -4.24 21.06 9.10
N GLU A 27 -4.24 22.00 8.16
CA GLU A 27 -3.00 22.47 7.52
C GLU A 27 -2.06 23.18 8.51
N GLN A 28 -2.61 23.86 9.52
CA GLN A 28 -1.82 24.45 10.59
C GLN A 28 -1.18 23.37 11.49
N LEU A 29 -1.91 22.29 11.76
CA LEU A 29 -1.38 21.14 12.51
C LEU A 29 -0.25 20.46 11.74
N GLU A 30 -0.45 20.18 10.45
CA GLU A 30 0.56 19.59 9.57
C GLU A 30 1.84 20.45 9.50
N SER A 31 1.69 21.77 9.38
CA SER A 31 2.80 22.73 9.46
C SER A 31 3.54 22.66 10.80
N ASN A 32 2.82 22.62 11.92
CA ASN A 32 3.43 22.46 13.24
C ASN A 32 4.20 21.13 13.37
N LEU A 33 3.72 20.08 12.69
CA LEU A 33 4.34 18.76 12.60
C LEU A 33 5.37 18.62 11.47
N GLY A 34 5.79 19.74 10.86
CA GLY A 34 6.94 19.82 9.94
C GLY A 34 6.56 19.95 8.46
N PHE A 35 5.30 19.73 8.09
CA PHE A 35 4.88 19.71 6.69
C PHE A 35 4.32 21.05 6.23
N ASP A 36 5.19 22.06 6.19
CA ASP A 36 4.85 23.39 5.67
C ASP A 36 4.46 23.35 4.19
N LEU A 37 3.41 24.10 3.83
CA LEU A 37 2.96 24.21 2.44
C LEU A 37 3.97 24.99 1.59
N PHE A 38 4.62 24.30 0.66
CA PHE A 38 5.43 24.91 -0.38
C PHE A 38 4.51 25.54 -1.43
N SER A 39 4.48 26.87 -1.45
CA SER A 39 3.58 27.67 -2.30
C SER A 39 4.31 28.63 -3.24
N GLU A 40 5.55 28.99 -2.93
CA GLU A 40 6.40 29.86 -3.72
C GLU A 40 7.87 29.59 -3.40
N GLY A 41 8.77 29.93 -4.34
CA GLY A 41 10.22 29.84 -4.15
C GLY A 41 10.93 29.04 -5.23
N GLU A 42 12.20 28.77 -4.98
CA GLU A 42 13.03 27.94 -5.86
C GLU A 42 12.60 26.46 -5.78
N LYS A 43 12.86 25.73 -6.88
CA LYS A 43 12.60 24.30 -7.02
C LYS A 43 13.18 23.53 -5.84
N ARG A 44 12.38 22.64 -5.24
CA ARG A 44 12.78 21.79 -4.10
C ARG A 44 12.86 20.33 -4.51
N LEU A 45 13.96 19.67 -4.16
CA LEU A 45 14.10 18.23 -4.29
C LEU A 45 13.49 17.55 -3.06
N GLY A 46 12.56 16.62 -3.28
CA GLY A 46 11.90 15.89 -2.20
C GLY A 46 11.64 14.43 -2.56
N TRP A 47 11.85 13.55 -1.59
CA TRP A 47 11.45 12.15 -1.65
C TRP A 47 10.00 12.02 -1.19
N LEU A 48 9.13 11.48 -2.04
CA LEU A 48 7.70 11.40 -1.74
C LEU A 48 7.46 10.30 -0.69
N LEU A 49 7.16 10.70 0.55
CA LEU A 49 6.87 9.82 1.67
C LEU A 49 5.47 9.21 1.52
N THR A 50 4.47 10.08 1.39
CA THR A 50 3.05 9.70 1.29
C THR A 50 2.25 10.76 0.55
N PHE A 51 1.01 10.45 0.20
CA PHE A 51 0.05 11.40 -0.37
C PHE A 51 -1.38 11.08 0.04
N ALA A 52 -2.23 12.11 0.11
CA ALA A 52 -3.60 11.98 0.55
C ALA A 52 -4.56 12.86 -0.25
N SER A 53 -5.80 12.40 -0.41
CA SER A 53 -6.87 13.21 -1.01
C SER A 53 -7.19 14.43 -0.12
N SER A 54 -7.32 15.60 -0.73
CA SER A 54 -7.61 16.86 -0.07
C SER A 54 -8.51 17.75 -0.94
N SER A 55 -8.80 18.96 -0.45
CA SER A 55 -9.51 19.98 -1.21
C SER A 55 -8.83 21.34 -1.07
N TRP A 56 -9.08 22.20 -2.03
CA TRP A 56 -8.59 23.57 -2.06
C TRP A 56 -9.73 24.52 -2.39
N GLU A 57 -9.91 25.54 -1.56
CA GLU A 57 -10.89 26.60 -1.79
C GLU A 57 -10.19 27.84 -2.34
N ASP A 58 -10.57 28.22 -3.56
CA ASP A 58 -10.12 29.46 -4.17
C ASP A 58 -10.69 30.67 -3.42
N ARG A 59 -9.84 31.65 -3.10
CA ARG A 59 -10.22 32.75 -2.21
C ARG A 59 -11.11 33.78 -2.87
N ASP A 60 -10.91 34.00 -4.16
CA ASP A 60 -11.60 35.05 -4.89
C ASP A 60 -12.98 34.56 -5.36
N THR A 61 -13.06 33.29 -5.76
CA THR A 61 -14.28 32.67 -6.30
C THR A 61 -15.05 31.83 -5.28
N ARG A 62 -14.45 31.51 -4.12
CA ARG A 62 -14.96 30.53 -3.12
C ARG A 62 -15.21 29.14 -3.70
N LYS A 63 -14.65 28.85 -4.87
CA LYS A 63 -14.85 27.58 -5.56
C LYS A 63 -13.90 26.53 -4.99
N VAL A 64 -14.45 25.38 -4.64
CA VAL A 64 -13.71 24.24 -4.10
C VAL A 64 -13.26 23.34 -5.24
N TYR A 65 -12.03 22.86 -5.15
CA TYR A 65 -11.42 21.92 -6.07
C TYR A 65 -10.85 20.72 -5.30
N SER A 66 -10.97 19.51 -5.84
CA SER A 66 -10.26 18.35 -5.33
C SER A 66 -8.77 18.46 -5.64
N CYS A 67 -7.96 18.08 -4.66
CA CYS A 67 -6.50 18.13 -4.72
C CYS A 67 -5.91 16.87 -4.09
N VAL A 68 -4.63 16.61 -4.37
CA VAL A 68 -3.83 15.61 -3.68
C VAL A 68 -2.71 16.31 -2.95
N ASP A 69 -2.66 16.13 -1.64
CA ASP A 69 -1.55 16.61 -0.80
C ASP A 69 -0.41 15.61 -0.90
N LEU A 70 0.79 16.11 -1.18
CA LEU A 70 2.01 15.36 -1.41
C LEU A 70 3.01 15.73 -0.32
N TYR A 71 3.46 14.75 0.45
CA TYR A 71 4.32 14.95 1.61
C TYR A 71 5.74 14.47 1.30
N PHE A 72 6.70 15.38 1.37
CA PHE A 72 8.07 15.15 0.93
C PHE A 72 9.06 15.24 2.08
N VAL A 73 10.13 14.47 1.96
CA VAL A 73 11.33 14.52 2.82
C VAL A 73 12.53 14.90 1.96
N CYS A 74 13.24 15.96 2.35
CA CYS A 74 14.45 16.46 1.69
C CYS A 74 15.67 15.62 2.07
N GLN A 75 16.79 15.83 1.36
CA GLN A 75 18.06 15.15 1.66
C GLN A 75 18.67 15.54 3.02
N ASP A 76 18.33 16.73 3.53
CA ASP A 76 18.78 17.23 4.82
C ASP A 76 17.86 16.83 5.99
N GLY A 77 16.88 15.96 5.75
CA GLY A 77 15.87 15.55 6.71
C GLY A 77 14.72 16.55 6.92
N SER A 78 14.78 17.75 6.34
CA SER A 78 13.65 18.68 6.37
C SER A 78 12.47 18.14 5.58
N THR A 79 11.25 18.56 5.93
CA THR A 79 10.03 18.11 5.25
C THR A 79 9.26 19.29 4.67
N PHE A 80 8.43 19.01 3.67
CA PHE A 80 7.50 20.00 3.12
C PHE A 80 6.30 19.30 2.47
N LYS A 81 5.22 20.06 2.29
CA LYS A 81 4.01 19.62 1.60
C LYS A 81 3.81 20.40 0.31
N SER A 82 3.30 19.74 -0.73
CA SER A 82 2.76 20.39 -1.92
C SER A 82 1.31 19.96 -2.14
N LYS A 83 0.47 20.83 -2.70
CA LYS A 83 -0.95 20.58 -2.93
C LYS A 83 -1.24 20.60 -4.43
N TYR A 84 -1.45 19.44 -5.02
CA TYR A 84 -1.63 19.26 -6.45
C TYR A 84 -3.11 19.26 -6.83
N LYS A 85 -3.54 20.23 -7.65
CA LYS A 85 -4.93 20.30 -8.16
C LYS A 85 -5.13 19.29 -9.28
N PHE A 86 -6.05 18.35 -9.09
CA PHE A 86 -6.32 17.28 -10.07
C PHE A 86 -7.82 17.05 -10.23
N ARG A 87 -8.32 17.05 -11.47
CA ARG A 87 -9.76 16.89 -11.72
C ARG A 87 -10.14 15.41 -11.69
N PRO A 88 -11.05 14.97 -10.80
CA PRO A 88 -11.62 13.64 -10.88
C PRO A 88 -12.42 13.48 -12.18
N TYR A 89 -12.43 12.27 -12.75
CA TYR A 89 -13.19 11.96 -13.96
C TYR A 89 -13.61 10.49 -14.01
N PHE A 90 -14.59 10.19 -14.85
CA PHE A 90 -14.90 8.82 -15.32
C PHE A 90 -15.27 8.87 -16.81
N TYR A 91 -15.43 7.71 -17.44
CA TYR A 91 -15.80 7.61 -18.85
C TYR A 91 -17.25 7.16 -19.02
N ALA A 92 -17.94 7.69 -20.03
CA ALA A 92 -19.23 7.19 -20.48
C ALA A 92 -19.13 6.71 -21.93
N ALA A 93 -19.59 5.49 -22.20
CA ALA A 93 -19.77 4.99 -23.55
C ALA A 93 -21.14 5.41 -24.07
N THR A 94 -21.23 5.75 -25.34
CA THR A 94 -22.50 6.07 -26.02
C THR A 94 -22.81 5.05 -27.09
N LYS A 95 -24.05 5.05 -27.57
CA LYS A 95 -24.36 4.49 -28.89
C LYS A 95 -23.51 5.17 -29.95
N GLY A 96 -23.11 4.41 -30.96
CA GLY A 96 -22.21 4.90 -32.00
C GLY A 96 -22.76 6.15 -32.69
N LYS A 97 -21.88 7.15 -32.86
CA LYS A 97 -22.15 8.45 -33.52
C LYS A 97 -23.07 9.40 -32.74
N MET A 98 -23.32 9.14 -31.46
CA MET A 98 -24.14 10.01 -30.59
C MET A 98 -23.31 10.80 -29.57
N GLU A 99 -21.97 10.73 -29.65
CA GLU A 99 -21.05 11.29 -28.67
C GLU A 99 -21.24 12.80 -28.50
N MET A 100 -21.33 13.53 -29.63
CA MET A 100 -21.48 14.99 -29.63
C MET A 100 -22.83 15.46 -29.06
N ASP A 101 -23.91 14.74 -29.38
CA ASP A 101 -25.25 15.09 -28.90
C ASP A 101 -25.40 14.79 -27.40
N VAL A 102 -24.82 13.68 -26.94
CA VAL A 102 -24.79 13.31 -25.52
C VAL A 102 -23.92 14.29 -24.73
N ASP A 103 -22.76 14.71 -25.25
CA ASP A 103 -21.93 15.77 -24.65
C ASP A 103 -22.75 17.06 -24.44
N ALA A 104 -23.37 17.59 -25.50
CA ALA A 104 -24.16 18.80 -25.42
C ALA A 104 -25.32 18.68 -24.41
N TYR A 105 -25.96 17.51 -24.36
CA TYR A 105 -27.01 17.21 -23.38
C TYR A 105 -26.47 17.21 -21.94
N LEU A 106 -25.37 16.50 -21.67
CA LEU A 106 -24.79 16.38 -20.34
C LEU A 106 -24.31 17.73 -19.81
N ARG A 107 -23.65 18.54 -20.65
CA ARG A 107 -23.24 19.91 -20.28
C ARG A 107 -24.42 20.78 -19.90
N ARG A 108 -25.55 20.67 -20.61
CA ARG A 108 -26.77 21.43 -20.28
C ARG A 108 -27.46 20.92 -19.01
N ARG A 109 -27.52 19.61 -18.82
CA ARG A 109 -28.16 18.98 -17.64
C ARG A 109 -27.37 19.26 -16.35
N TYR A 110 -26.05 19.30 -16.44
CA TYR A 110 -25.12 19.38 -15.32
C TYR A 110 -24.22 20.63 -15.38
N GLU A 111 -24.75 21.76 -15.86
CA GLU A 111 -24.03 23.02 -16.18
C GLU A 111 -23.16 23.57 -15.02
N SER A 112 -23.47 23.21 -13.77
CA SER A 112 -22.72 23.62 -12.57
C SER A 112 -21.90 22.49 -11.91
N GLN A 113 -22.00 21.26 -12.40
CA GLN A 113 -21.38 20.09 -11.79
C GLN A 113 -20.24 19.53 -12.65
N ILE A 114 -20.45 19.49 -13.98
CA ILE A 114 -19.43 19.02 -14.92
C ILE A 114 -18.48 20.18 -15.22
N ALA A 115 -17.19 19.96 -14.98
CA ALA A 115 -16.15 20.92 -15.30
C ALA A 115 -15.77 20.86 -16.79
N ASP A 116 -15.69 19.66 -17.35
CA ASP A 116 -15.41 19.46 -18.76
C ASP A 116 -15.83 18.07 -19.27
N ILE A 117 -16.01 17.93 -20.59
CA ILE A 117 -16.25 16.66 -21.29
C ILE A 117 -15.35 16.61 -22.54
N GLU A 118 -14.54 15.57 -22.65
CA GLU A 118 -13.68 15.36 -23.81
C GLU A 118 -14.05 14.03 -24.49
N ILE A 119 -14.20 14.03 -25.83
CA ILE A 119 -14.37 12.80 -26.60
C ILE A 119 -12.97 12.20 -26.83
N VAL A 120 -12.72 11.02 -26.27
CA VAL A 120 -11.43 10.33 -26.38
C VAL A 120 -11.59 8.93 -26.95
N GLU A 121 -10.61 8.50 -27.73
CA GLU A 121 -10.55 7.14 -28.27
C GLU A 121 -9.80 6.21 -27.30
N LYS A 122 -10.36 5.03 -27.03
CA LYS A 122 -9.77 4.00 -26.16
C LYS A 122 -9.74 2.64 -26.85
N GLU A 123 -8.74 1.84 -26.48
CA GLU A 123 -8.70 0.42 -26.80
C GLU A 123 -9.68 -0.32 -25.89
N ASP A 124 -10.77 -0.85 -26.45
CA ASP A 124 -11.75 -1.68 -25.76
C ASP A 124 -11.54 -3.13 -26.22
N LEU A 125 -11.00 -3.98 -25.34
CA LEU A 125 -10.66 -5.37 -25.67
C LEU A 125 -11.91 -6.22 -25.96
N ASP A 126 -13.09 -5.77 -25.53
CA ASP A 126 -14.37 -6.41 -25.86
C ASP A 126 -14.90 -6.00 -27.25
N LEU A 127 -14.28 -5.00 -27.90
CA LEU A 127 -14.67 -4.58 -29.24
C LEU A 127 -14.24 -5.63 -30.28
N LYS A 128 -15.21 -6.05 -31.12
CA LYS A 128 -14.95 -6.95 -32.25
C LYS A 128 -13.93 -6.31 -33.19
N ASN A 129 -12.89 -7.06 -33.54
CA ASN A 129 -11.78 -6.62 -34.39
C ASN A 129 -10.93 -5.47 -33.81
N HIS A 130 -10.85 -5.28 -32.48
CA HIS A 130 -9.94 -4.29 -31.86
C HIS A 130 -8.49 -4.42 -32.36
N LEU A 131 -8.01 -5.65 -32.60
CA LEU A 131 -6.67 -5.94 -33.14
C LEU A 131 -6.40 -5.35 -34.54
N SER A 132 -7.41 -4.85 -35.25
CA SER A 132 -7.23 -4.14 -36.53
C SER A 132 -6.87 -2.66 -36.35
N GLY A 133 -6.74 -2.17 -35.11
CA GLY A 133 -6.54 -0.76 -34.77
C GLY A 133 -7.84 0.03 -34.61
N LEU A 134 -8.96 -0.67 -34.41
CA LEU A 134 -10.25 -0.04 -34.15
C LEU A 134 -10.33 0.39 -32.69
N HIS A 135 -10.49 1.70 -32.47
CA HIS A 135 -10.78 2.25 -31.16
C HIS A 135 -12.27 2.51 -30.97
N LYS A 136 -12.67 2.65 -29.72
CA LYS A 136 -14.01 3.05 -29.33
C LYS A 136 -13.98 4.44 -28.71
N PRO A 137 -14.87 5.36 -29.12
CA PRO A 137 -14.98 6.67 -28.51
C PRO A 137 -15.68 6.59 -27.15
N TYR A 138 -15.18 7.38 -26.20
CA TYR A 138 -15.74 7.57 -24.85
C TYR A 138 -15.81 9.06 -24.51
N LEU A 139 -16.82 9.44 -23.73
CA LEU A 139 -16.89 10.76 -23.11
C LEU A 139 -16.14 10.73 -21.78
N LYS A 140 -14.99 11.41 -21.71
CA LYS A 140 -14.25 11.66 -20.46
C LYS A 140 -14.89 12.83 -19.73
N ILE A 141 -15.68 12.55 -18.70
CA ILE A 141 -16.42 13.55 -17.93
C ILE A 141 -15.60 13.94 -16.70
N SER A 142 -15.13 15.19 -16.66
CA SER A 142 -14.29 15.73 -15.60
C SER A 142 -15.07 16.66 -14.68
N PHE A 143 -14.73 16.63 -13.40
CA PHE A 143 -15.39 17.40 -12.33
C PHE A 143 -14.37 18.25 -11.59
N ASP A 144 -14.82 19.31 -10.91
CA ASP A 144 -13.92 20.09 -10.06
C ASP A 144 -13.74 19.43 -8.68
N THR A 145 -14.71 18.62 -8.23
CA THR A 145 -14.67 17.90 -6.95
C THR A 145 -15.13 16.44 -7.06
N VAL A 146 -14.65 15.59 -6.15
CA VAL A 146 -15.09 14.18 -6.04
C VAL A 146 -16.58 14.09 -5.67
N GLN A 147 -17.10 15.03 -4.89
CA GLN A 147 -18.53 15.08 -4.54
C GLN A 147 -19.42 15.27 -5.77
N GLN A 148 -19.05 16.18 -6.68
CA GLN A 148 -19.74 16.36 -7.96
C GLN A 148 -19.68 15.10 -8.82
N LEU A 149 -18.50 14.46 -8.90
CA LEU A 149 -18.35 13.19 -9.61
C LEU A 149 -19.34 12.16 -9.06
N MET A 150 -19.38 11.97 -7.74
CA MET A 150 -20.24 10.96 -7.11
C MET A 150 -21.72 11.25 -7.32
N HIS A 151 -22.14 12.51 -7.28
CA HIS A 151 -23.51 12.90 -7.56
C HIS A 151 -23.92 12.54 -9.00
N VAL A 152 -23.14 12.99 -10.00
CA VAL A 152 -23.45 12.73 -11.41
C VAL A 152 -23.33 11.23 -11.74
N LYS A 153 -22.36 10.53 -11.17
CA LYS A 153 -22.23 9.07 -11.28
C LYS A 153 -23.51 8.38 -10.81
N ASN A 154 -23.98 8.68 -9.60
CA ASN A 154 -25.16 8.01 -9.03
C ASN A 154 -26.42 8.24 -9.88
N ASP A 155 -26.60 9.46 -10.39
CA ASP A 155 -27.68 9.78 -11.33
C ASP A 155 -27.59 8.96 -12.63
N LEU A 156 -26.39 8.86 -13.21
CA LEU A 156 -26.20 8.18 -14.50
C LEU A 156 -26.18 6.65 -14.39
N MET A 157 -25.76 6.08 -13.25
CA MET A 157 -25.75 4.62 -13.04
C MET A 157 -27.14 4.01 -13.26
N HIS A 158 -28.18 4.60 -12.64
CA HIS A 158 -29.56 4.13 -12.81
C HIS A 158 -30.07 4.26 -14.25
N VAL A 159 -29.62 5.29 -14.97
CA VAL A 159 -29.95 5.48 -16.38
C VAL A 159 -29.31 4.37 -17.22
N VAL A 160 -28.02 4.09 -16.99
CA VAL A 160 -27.27 3.08 -17.74
C VAL A 160 -27.83 1.68 -17.51
N GLU A 161 -28.13 1.31 -16.26
CA GLU A 161 -28.79 0.03 -15.93
C GLU A 161 -30.11 -0.14 -16.70
N ARG A 162 -30.95 0.91 -16.71
CA ARG A 162 -32.20 0.92 -17.47
C ARG A 162 -31.96 0.81 -18.98
N ASN A 163 -30.97 1.51 -19.51
CA ASN A 163 -30.67 1.53 -20.93
C ASN A 163 -30.13 0.18 -21.40
N GLN A 164 -29.24 -0.46 -20.63
CA GLN A 164 -28.72 -1.79 -20.91
C GLN A 164 -29.85 -2.83 -20.95
N ALA A 165 -30.78 -2.80 -19.98
CA ALA A 165 -31.95 -3.67 -20.00
C ALA A 165 -32.82 -3.48 -21.26
N LYS A 166 -33.03 -2.21 -21.68
CA LYS A 166 -33.74 -1.90 -22.93
C LYS A 166 -33.00 -2.40 -24.17
N PHE A 167 -31.67 -2.24 -24.23
CA PHE A 167 -30.88 -2.69 -25.37
C PHE A 167 -30.86 -4.20 -25.50
N ASN A 168 -30.67 -4.92 -24.39
CA ASN A 168 -30.70 -6.38 -24.38
C ASN A 168 -32.07 -6.91 -24.83
N ALA A 169 -33.16 -6.28 -24.41
CA ALA A 169 -34.51 -6.64 -24.86
C ALA A 169 -34.73 -6.35 -26.35
N ALA A 170 -34.23 -5.21 -26.85
CA ALA A 170 -34.33 -4.84 -28.26
C ALA A 170 -33.49 -5.76 -29.16
N GLU A 171 -32.27 -6.11 -28.77
CA GLU A 171 -31.39 -7.03 -29.50
C GLU A 171 -31.98 -8.45 -29.52
N ALA A 172 -32.53 -8.93 -28.40
CA ALA A 172 -33.26 -10.19 -28.35
C ALA A 172 -34.47 -10.19 -29.31
N TYR A 173 -35.22 -9.09 -29.39
CA TYR A 173 -36.37 -8.97 -30.28
C TYR A 173 -35.98 -8.87 -31.77
N GLU A 174 -34.94 -8.09 -32.10
CA GLU A 174 -34.41 -7.98 -33.48
C GLU A 174 -33.77 -9.28 -33.96
N SER A 175 -33.17 -10.08 -33.06
CA SER A 175 -32.65 -11.42 -33.41
C SER A 175 -33.75 -12.41 -33.82
N ILE A 176 -35.00 -12.18 -33.40
CA ILE A 176 -36.17 -13.03 -33.68
C ILE A 176 -36.98 -12.50 -34.87
N LEU A 177 -36.97 -11.19 -35.13
CA LEU A 177 -37.74 -10.53 -36.19
C LEU A 177 -36.81 -9.70 -37.10
N SER A 178 -36.62 -10.15 -38.33
CA SER A 178 -35.93 -9.41 -39.40
C SER A 178 -36.77 -8.24 -39.93
N GLY A 179 -37.11 -7.28 -39.07
CA GLY A 179 -37.98 -6.16 -39.39
C GLY A 179 -37.52 -4.88 -38.70
N LYS A 180 -37.01 -3.92 -39.48
CA LYS A 180 -36.64 -2.58 -39.02
C LYS A 180 -37.87 -1.86 -38.43
N SER A 181 -37.83 -1.56 -37.14
CA SER A 181 -38.79 -0.67 -36.50
C SER A 181 -38.39 0.79 -36.67
N LYS A 182 -39.38 1.67 -36.83
CA LYS A 182 -39.21 3.11 -37.13
C LYS A 182 -38.70 3.87 -35.91
N GLU A 183 -37.77 4.78 -36.17
CA GLU A 183 -37.15 5.72 -35.22
C GLU A 183 -38.20 6.42 -34.34
N GLN A 184 -38.17 6.09 -33.06
CA GLN A 184 -38.83 6.83 -32.00
C GLN A 184 -37.84 7.89 -31.50
N ILE A 185 -38.33 9.10 -31.21
CA ILE A 185 -37.52 10.23 -30.71
C ILE A 185 -36.68 9.75 -29.53
N GLN A 186 -35.37 9.60 -29.76
CA GLN A 186 -34.45 9.06 -28.79
C GLN A 186 -34.00 10.22 -27.90
N ASP A 187 -34.38 10.17 -26.62
CA ASP A 187 -33.82 11.07 -25.62
C ASP A 187 -32.31 10.80 -25.55
N PHE A 188 -31.46 11.84 -25.60
CA PHE A 188 -30.00 11.67 -25.62
C PHE A 188 -29.49 10.94 -24.38
N ILE A 189 -30.21 11.04 -23.26
CA ILE A 189 -29.89 10.29 -22.05
C ILE A 189 -30.05 8.76 -22.24
N ASP A 190 -30.93 8.33 -23.15
CA ASP A 190 -31.15 6.93 -23.53
C ASP A 190 -30.08 6.44 -24.54
N CYS A 191 -29.12 7.28 -24.93
CA CYS A 191 -27.96 6.88 -25.74
C CYS A 191 -26.72 6.52 -24.91
N ILE A 192 -26.73 6.77 -23.60
CA ILE A 192 -25.62 6.40 -22.71
C ILE A 192 -25.70 4.89 -22.46
N ALA A 193 -24.65 4.17 -22.86
CA ALA A 193 -24.63 2.71 -22.90
C ALA A 193 -23.89 2.08 -21.72
N ASP A 194 -22.84 2.72 -21.22
CA ASP A 194 -22.02 2.19 -20.14
C ASP A 194 -21.27 3.31 -19.42
N LEU A 195 -20.92 3.09 -18.15
CA LEU A 195 -19.97 3.93 -17.42
C LEU A 195 -18.73 3.08 -17.12
N ARG A 196 -17.53 3.66 -17.29
CA ARG A 196 -16.25 2.98 -17.05
C ARG A 196 -15.37 3.78 -16.10
N GLU A 197 -14.60 3.06 -15.30
CA GLU A 197 -13.59 3.60 -14.38
C GLU A 197 -14.15 4.62 -13.35
N TYR A 198 -15.42 4.48 -12.98
CA TYR A 198 -16.14 5.37 -12.06
C TYR A 198 -15.90 5.06 -10.57
N ASP A 199 -15.20 3.98 -10.27
CA ASP A 199 -14.92 3.46 -8.93
C ASP A 199 -13.41 3.47 -8.61
N VAL A 200 -12.59 4.03 -9.50
CA VAL A 200 -11.16 4.22 -9.27
C VAL A 200 -10.96 5.25 -8.15
N PRO A 201 -10.25 4.92 -7.05
CA PRO A 201 -9.99 5.88 -5.98
C PRO A 201 -9.26 7.12 -6.51
N TYR A 202 -9.66 8.30 -6.01
CA TYR A 202 -9.19 9.57 -6.58
C TYR A 202 -7.67 9.77 -6.50
N HIS A 203 -7.04 9.41 -5.36
CA HIS A 203 -5.60 9.50 -5.19
C HIS A 203 -4.84 8.47 -6.04
N VAL A 204 -5.41 7.28 -6.23
CA VAL A 204 -4.89 6.26 -7.16
C VAL A 204 -4.94 6.76 -8.59
N ARG A 205 -6.08 7.35 -9.00
CA ARG A 205 -6.23 7.96 -10.32
C ARG A 205 -5.15 9.00 -10.58
N PHE A 206 -4.95 9.92 -9.64
CA PHE A 206 -3.89 10.93 -9.71
C PHE A 206 -2.51 10.27 -9.90
N ALA A 207 -2.18 9.25 -9.11
CA ALA A 207 -0.90 8.56 -9.16
C ALA A 207 -0.68 7.82 -10.49
N ILE A 208 -1.73 7.19 -11.05
CA ILE A 208 -1.67 6.54 -12.37
C ILE A 208 -1.43 7.59 -13.47
N ASP A 209 -2.30 8.59 -13.56
CA ASP A 209 -2.31 9.56 -14.65
C ASP A 209 -1.06 10.44 -14.70
N ASN A 210 -0.47 10.75 -13.55
CA ASN A 210 0.73 11.60 -13.46
C ASN A 210 2.03 10.78 -13.27
N ASP A 211 1.96 9.44 -13.33
CA ASP A 211 3.09 8.51 -13.06
C ASP A 211 3.84 8.81 -11.74
N VAL A 212 3.10 9.23 -10.71
CA VAL A 212 3.62 9.58 -9.38
C VAL A 212 3.59 8.36 -8.46
N ARG A 213 4.68 8.12 -7.74
CA ARG A 213 4.90 6.96 -6.85
C ARG A 213 5.62 7.40 -5.58
N CYS A 214 5.18 6.88 -4.44
CA CYS A 214 5.91 7.04 -3.17
C CYS A 214 7.25 6.30 -3.24
N GLY A 215 8.20 6.70 -2.40
CA GLY A 215 9.53 6.11 -2.42
C GLY A 215 10.44 6.60 -3.55
N GLN A 216 10.01 7.59 -4.34
CA GLN A 216 10.76 8.18 -5.45
C GLN A 216 11.09 9.65 -5.16
N TRP A 217 12.18 10.15 -5.76
CA TRP A 217 12.58 11.55 -5.70
C TRP A 217 11.91 12.37 -6.79
N TYR A 218 11.46 13.58 -6.43
CA TYR A 218 10.87 14.55 -7.33
C TYR A 218 11.48 15.92 -7.12
N ASP A 219 11.75 16.60 -8.21
CA ASP A 219 11.92 18.04 -8.21
C ASP A 219 10.54 18.70 -8.29
N VAL A 220 10.19 19.46 -7.26
CA VAL A 220 8.90 20.10 -7.08
C VAL A 220 9.04 21.60 -7.34
N SER A 221 8.26 22.11 -8.28
CA SER A 221 8.19 23.55 -8.59
C SER A 221 6.75 24.03 -8.47
N VAL A 222 6.55 25.24 -7.93
CA VAL A 222 5.21 25.83 -7.79
C VAL A 222 5.15 27.13 -8.58
N SER A 223 4.11 27.25 -9.40
CA SER A 223 3.87 28.42 -10.25
C SER A 223 2.39 28.83 -10.19
N SER A 224 2.04 29.95 -10.82
CA SER A 224 0.64 30.35 -10.98
C SER A 224 -0.21 29.34 -11.77
N ALA A 225 0.43 28.47 -12.57
CA ALA A 225 -0.26 27.41 -13.32
C ALA A 225 -0.51 26.14 -12.48
N GLY A 226 0.11 26.02 -11.29
CA GLY A 226 0.02 24.85 -10.44
C GLY A 226 1.39 24.29 -10.07
N VAL A 227 1.37 23.05 -9.57
CA VAL A 227 2.55 22.28 -9.14
C VAL A 227 3.08 21.46 -10.31
N LEU A 228 4.39 21.52 -10.54
CA LEU A 228 5.10 20.65 -11.47
C LEU A 228 5.95 19.65 -10.68
N LEU A 229 5.87 18.37 -11.06
CA LEU A 229 6.62 17.26 -10.47
C LEU A 229 7.51 16.62 -11.55
N GLU A 230 8.82 16.65 -11.35
CA GLU A 230 9.78 16.00 -12.25
C GLU A 230 10.47 14.86 -11.51
N ARG A 231 10.21 13.61 -11.91
CA ARG A 231 10.84 12.43 -11.29
C ARG A 231 12.34 12.40 -11.54
N ARG A 232 13.12 12.15 -10.49
CA ARG A 232 14.58 12.05 -10.51
C ARG A 232 15.04 10.60 -10.44
N THR A 233 15.23 9.98 -11.61
CA THR A 233 15.63 8.57 -11.75
C THR A 233 17.10 8.31 -11.46
N ASP A 234 17.91 9.37 -11.37
CA ASP A 234 19.32 9.32 -11.00
C ASP A 234 19.54 9.09 -9.48
N LEU A 235 18.53 9.37 -8.65
CA LEU A 235 18.59 9.21 -7.20
C LEU A 235 17.89 7.91 -6.78
N LEU A 236 18.69 6.87 -6.48
CA LEU A 236 18.19 5.56 -6.09
C LEU A 236 18.12 5.35 -4.57
N GLN A 237 18.92 6.08 -3.81
CA GLN A 237 18.95 5.98 -2.35
C GLN A 237 17.69 6.61 -1.74
N ARG A 238 17.08 5.95 -0.77
CA ARG A 238 15.90 6.47 -0.04
C ARG A 238 16.31 7.66 0.83
N ALA A 239 15.37 8.56 1.10
CA ALA A 239 15.56 9.59 2.11
C ALA A 239 15.61 8.97 3.52
N GLU A 240 16.30 9.63 4.44
CA GLU A 240 16.26 9.31 5.86
C GLU A 240 15.05 9.99 6.48
N VAL A 241 14.03 9.19 6.81
CA VAL A 241 12.79 9.66 7.45
C VAL A 241 12.86 9.31 8.92
N HIS A 242 12.44 10.23 9.79
CA HIS A 242 12.29 9.95 11.22
C HIS A 242 11.24 8.85 11.44
N VAL A 243 11.67 7.74 12.06
CA VAL A 243 10.83 6.57 12.35
C VAL A 243 10.64 6.44 13.86
N CYS A 244 9.38 6.37 14.29
CA CYS A 244 9.01 6.05 15.67
C CYS A 244 8.31 4.69 15.72
N ALA A 245 8.96 3.68 16.30
CA ALA A 245 8.30 2.41 16.63
C ALA A 245 7.93 2.42 18.10
N PHE A 246 6.67 2.12 18.44
CA PHE A 246 6.22 2.12 19.84
C PHE A 246 5.34 0.91 20.16
N ASP A 247 5.27 0.63 21.46
CA ASP A 247 4.46 -0.41 22.08
C ASP A 247 3.96 0.12 23.44
N ILE A 248 2.76 -0.32 23.85
CA ILE A 248 2.16 0.08 25.14
C ILE A 248 1.92 -1.13 26.05
N GLU A 249 2.14 -0.92 27.34
CA GLU A 249 1.77 -1.89 28.37
C GLU A 249 0.64 -1.34 29.22
N THR A 250 -0.43 -2.11 29.38
CA THR A 250 -1.64 -1.67 30.07
C THR A 250 -1.94 -2.51 31.29
N THR A 251 -2.69 -1.95 32.24
CA THR A 251 -3.33 -2.78 33.26
C THR A 251 -4.36 -3.69 32.61
N LYS A 252 -4.74 -4.74 33.33
CA LYS A 252 -5.88 -5.60 32.98
C LYS A 252 -6.43 -6.29 34.21
N LEU A 253 -7.69 -6.69 34.11
CA LEU A 253 -8.29 -7.61 35.07
C LEU A 253 -7.79 -9.06 34.85
N PRO A 254 -7.69 -9.89 35.90
CA PRO A 254 -7.29 -11.29 35.76
C PRO A 254 -8.19 -12.05 34.78
N LEU A 255 -7.59 -12.85 33.90
CA LEU A 255 -8.24 -13.68 32.89
C LEU A 255 -9.14 -12.91 31.89
N LYS A 256 -9.00 -11.58 31.80
CA LYS A 256 -9.68 -10.73 30.82
C LYS A 256 -8.69 -10.01 29.92
N PHE A 257 -9.17 -9.55 28.76
CA PHE A 257 -8.44 -8.59 27.95
C PHE A 257 -8.46 -7.20 28.60
N PRO A 258 -7.45 -6.35 28.34
CA PRO A 258 -7.47 -4.95 28.75
C PRO A 258 -8.67 -4.20 28.15
N ASP A 259 -9.21 -3.25 28.90
CA ASP A 259 -10.35 -2.43 28.49
C ASP A 259 -10.07 -0.95 28.74
N ALA A 260 -9.98 -0.17 27.66
CA ALA A 260 -9.59 1.24 27.73
C ALA A 260 -10.57 2.13 28.52
N GLU A 261 -11.80 1.67 28.81
CA GLU A 261 -12.75 2.41 29.64
C GLU A 261 -12.27 2.56 31.09
N TYR A 262 -11.58 1.55 31.63
CA TYR A 262 -11.17 1.52 33.05
C TYR A 262 -9.74 1.05 33.32
N ASP A 263 -9.08 0.38 32.39
CA ASP A 263 -7.65 0.06 32.49
C ASP A 263 -6.78 1.26 32.12
N LEU A 264 -5.57 1.30 32.66
CA LEU A 264 -4.60 2.39 32.53
C LEU A 264 -3.40 1.95 31.69
N ILE A 265 -2.76 2.90 31.01
CA ILE A 265 -1.44 2.71 30.42
C ILE A 265 -0.39 2.78 31.54
N MET A 266 0.37 1.70 31.68
CA MET A 266 1.46 1.57 32.65
C MET A 266 2.79 2.04 32.07
N MET A 267 3.06 1.73 30.80
CA MET A 267 4.31 2.04 30.12
C MET A 267 4.05 2.36 28.64
N ILE A 268 4.84 3.30 28.09
CA ILE A 268 4.98 3.46 26.62
C ILE A 268 6.47 3.34 26.32
N SER A 269 6.85 2.26 25.64
CA SER A 269 8.21 2.05 25.14
C SER A 269 8.25 2.40 23.66
N TYR A 270 9.31 3.08 23.23
CA TYR A 270 9.44 3.47 21.84
C TYR A 270 10.87 3.74 21.43
N MET A 271 11.15 3.58 20.14
CA MET A 271 12.42 3.90 19.52
C MET A 271 12.22 4.96 18.45
N VAL A 272 12.99 6.04 18.55
CA VAL A 272 13.12 7.07 17.50
C VAL A 272 14.52 6.98 16.94
N ASP A 273 14.64 6.58 15.67
CA ASP A 273 15.92 6.48 14.95
C ASP A 273 17.05 5.81 15.75
N ARG A 274 16.75 4.61 16.30
CA ARG A 274 17.63 3.77 17.14
C ARG A 274 17.80 4.23 18.59
N GLN A 275 17.40 5.44 18.98
CA GLN A 275 17.37 5.84 20.38
C GLN A 275 16.08 5.36 21.04
N GLY A 276 16.21 4.55 22.10
CA GLY A 276 15.09 4.10 22.91
C GLY A 276 14.67 5.12 23.95
N TYR A 277 13.37 5.13 24.23
CA TYR A 277 12.72 5.91 25.27
C TYR A 277 11.66 5.07 25.96
N LEU A 278 11.46 5.30 27.25
CA LEU A 278 10.44 4.62 28.04
C LEU A 278 9.79 5.64 28.97
N ILE A 279 8.47 5.77 28.89
CA ILE A 279 7.70 6.60 29.82
C ILE A 279 6.95 5.69 30.78
N ILE A 280 7.12 5.92 32.09
CA ILE A 280 6.60 5.06 33.17
C ILE A 280 5.51 5.79 33.95
N ASN A 281 4.32 5.19 34.06
CA ASN A 281 3.25 5.66 34.94
C ASN A 281 3.41 5.10 36.36
N ARG A 282 3.82 5.96 37.30
CA ARG A 282 4.04 5.60 38.72
C ARG A 282 2.75 5.36 39.52
N GLU A 283 1.56 5.57 38.97
CA GLU A 283 0.29 5.11 39.57
C GLU A 283 0.18 3.58 39.56
N CYS A 284 0.73 2.95 38.53
CA CYS A 284 0.64 1.52 38.30
C CYS A 284 1.94 0.80 38.70
N VAL A 285 3.07 1.40 38.36
CA VAL A 285 4.40 0.81 38.55
C VAL A 285 4.85 0.99 40.01
N GLY A 286 5.61 0.04 40.58
CA GLY A 286 5.96 0.02 42.01
C GLY A 286 7.09 0.97 42.41
N GLU A 287 8.16 1.05 41.62
CA GLU A 287 9.32 1.92 41.85
C GLU A 287 9.75 2.71 40.61
N ASP A 288 10.60 3.73 40.80
CA ASP A 288 11.18 4.47 39.68
C ASP A 288 12.12 3.55 38.90
N ILE A 289 12.05 3.60 37.57
CA ILE A 289 12.89 2.82 36.68
C ILE A 289 14.10 3.65 36.27
N GLU A 290 15.29 3.06 36.35
CA GLU A 290 16.53 3.67 35.87
C GLU A 290 16.72 3.45 34.37
N ASP A 291 17.50 4.32 33.72
CA ASP A 291 17.95 4.12 32.34
C ASP A 291 18.52 2.70 32.15
N LEU A 292 18.11 2.04 31.06
CA LEU A 292 18.47 0.66 30.80
C LEU A 292 18.93 0.43 29.37
N GLU A 293 19.69 -0.65 29.19
CA GLU A 293 20.11 -1.14 27.88
C GLU A 293 19.49 -2.51 27.63
N TYR A 294 18.89 -2.68 26.46
CA TYR A 294 18.45 -3.96 25.93
C TYR A 294 19.01 -4.13 24.52
N THR A 295 20.17 -4.78 24.44
CA THR A 295 20.89 -5.05 23.19
C THR A 295 20.97 -6.57 22.99
N PRO A 296 19.94 -7.22 22.38
CA PRO A 296 19.92 -8.67 22.20
C PRO A 296 20.99 -9.17 21.22
N LYS A 297 21.42 -8.31 20.30
CA LYS A 297 22.54 -8.54 19.36
C LYS A 297 23.28 -7.23 19.09
N PRO A 298 24.57 -7.27 18.69
CA PRO A 298 25.33 -6.06 18.34
C PRO A 298 24.67 -5.20 17.26
N GLU A 299 23.97 -5.81 16.31
CA GLU A 299 23.24 -5.09 15.26
C GLU A 299 21.91 -4.46 15.72
N PHE A 300 21.42 -4.82 16.92
CA PHE A 300 20.14 -4.41 17.49
C PHE A 300 20.33 -3.70 18.83
N GLU A 301 21.05 -2.57 18.80
CA GLU A 301 21.28 -1.74 19.97
C GLU A 301 19.98 -1.10 20.48
N GLY A 302 19.79 -1.10 21.79
CA GLY A 302 18.61 -0.53 22.43
C GLY A 302 18.97 0.18 23.73
N TYR A 303 19.45 1.42 23.63
CA TYR A 303 19.69 2.29 24.78
C TYR A 303 18.42 3.07 25.11
N PHE A 304 17.90 2.93 26.34
CA PHE A 304 16.63 3.55 26.73
C PHE A 304 16.82 4.63 27.79
N LYS A 305 16.35 5.83 27.44
CA LYS A 305 16.16 6.94 28.40
C LYS A 305 14.80 6.83 29.04
N VAL A 306 14.76 6.79 30.36
CA VAL A 306 13.54 6.54 31.12
C VAL A 306 13.02 7.83 31.73
N THR A 307 11.72 8.06 31.57
CA THR A 307 11.01 9.18 32.20
C THR A 307 9.92 8.65 33.13
N ASN A 308 10.14 8.74 34.43
CA ASN A 308 9.16 8.39 35.45
C ASN A 308 8.22 9.56 35.70
N VAL A 309 6.93 9.38 35.47
CA VAL A 309 5.90 10.41 35.65
C VAL A 309 4.86 9.97 36.67
N LYS A 310 4.18 10.93 37.30
CA LYS A 310 3.33 10.64 38.46
C LYS A 310 2.00 10.01 38.09
N THR A 311 1.46 10.34 36.91
CA THR A 311 0.11 9.98 36.48
C THR A 311 0.07 9.56 35.02
N GLU A 312 -1.01 8.88 34.61
CA GLU A 312 -1.28 8.57 33.20
C GLU A 312 -1.40 9.84 32.34
N GLU A 313 -1.98 10.92 32.88
CA GLU A 313 -2.09 12.21 32.17
C GLU A 313 -0.71 12.79 31.83
N GLU A 314 0.22 12.77 32.78
CA GLU A 314 1.60 13.23 32.55
C GLU A 314 2.32 12.34 31.52
N LEU A 315 2.04 11.03 31.52
CA LEU A 315 2.59 10.07 30.55
C LEU A 315 2.15 10.42 29.13
N LEU A 316 0.85 10.64 28.92
CA LEU A 316 0.29 11.02 27.63
C LEU A 316 0.81 12.38 27.17
N ARG A 317 0.89 13.35 28.09
CA ARG A 317 1.43 14.69 27.81
C ARG A 317 2.89 14.62 27.36
N GLN A 318 3.71 13.80 28.01
CA GLN A 318 5.12 13.60 27.67
C GLN A 318 5.26 12.92 26.31
N TRP A 319 4.46 11.88 26.04
CA TRP A 319 4.41 11.20 24.74
C TRP A 319 4.09 12.18 23.61
N PHE A 320 2.98 12.91 23.71
CA PHE A 320 2.59 13.87 22.67
C PHE A 320 3.58 15.01 22.50
N ALA A 321 4.16 15.52 23.60
CA ALA A 321 5.18 16.55 23.53
C ALA A 321 6.42 16.10 22.75
N HIS A 322 6.90 14.88 23.01
CA HIS A 322 8.07 14.35 22.33
C HIS A 322 7.79 14.05 20.85
N MET A 323 6.61 13.51 20.51
CA MET A 323 6.23 13.30 19.10
C MET A 323 6.14 14.61 18.31
N ARG A 324 5.68 15.71 18.93
CA ARG A 324 5.71 17.04 18.31
C ARG A 324 7.11 17.62 18.14
N GLU A 325 8.04 17.23 19.00
CA GLU A 325 9.44 17.65 18.93
C GLU A 325 10.16 16.94 17.79
N VAL A 326 10.09 15.60 17.76
CA VAL A 326 10.86 14.78 16.81
C VAL A 326 10.16 14.62 15.45
N LYS A 327 8.85 14.86 15.38
CA LYS A 327 8.04 14.88 14.15
C LYS A 327 8.27 13.66 13.24
N PRO A 328 8.00 12.42 13.71
CA PRO A 328 8.17 11.23 12.88
C PRO A 328 7.28 11.30 11.63
N GLY A 329 7.86 10.99 10.48
CA GLY A 329 7.10 10.77 9.25
C GLY A 329 6.50 9.36 9.21
N ILE A 330 6.99 8.44 10.04
CA ILE A 330 6.58 7.05 10.07
C ILE A 330 6.41 6.61 11.53
N TYR A 331 5.23 6.07 11.83
CA TYR A 331 4.89 5.41 13.07
C TYR A 331 4.76 3.92 12.83
N VAL A 332 5.31 3.10 13.72
CA VAL A 332 5.38 1.66 13.57
C VAL A 332 4.89 1.01 14.85
N THR A 333 4.08 -0.03 14.72
CA THR A 333 3.57 -0.84 15.83
C THR A 333 3.58 -2.31 15.43
N TYR A 334 3.24 -3.18 16.37
CA TYR A 334 2.90 -4.57 16.11
C TYR A 334 1.47 -4.84 16.59
N ASN A 335 0.52 -4.97 15.66
CA ASN A 335 -0.92 -5.06 15.94
C ASN A 335 -1.52 -3.79 16.58
N GLY A 336 -0.89 -2.63 16.35
CA GLY A 336 -1.33 -1.37 16.94
C GLY A 336 -2.63 -0.81 16.36
N ASP A 337 -3.02 -1.22 15.15
CA ASP A 337 -4.34 -0.86 14.60
C ASP A 337 -5.50 -1.38 15.49
N PHE A 338 -5.31 -2.55 16.11
CA PHE A 338 -6.36 -3.23 16.89
C PHE A 338 -6.18 -3.15 18.41
N PHE A 339 -5.06 -2.62 18.90
CA PHE A 339 -4.79 -2.50 20.34
C PHE A 339 -4.21 -1.13 20.70
N ASP A 340 -2.95 -0.87 20.38
CA ASP A 340 -2.19 0.28 20.88
C ASP A 340 -2.85 1.62 20.58
N TRP A 341 -3.22 1.87 19.31
CA TRP A 341 -3.79 3.15 18.90
C TRP A 341 -5.20 3.39 19.47
N PRO A 342 -6.17 2.47 19.35
CA PRO A 342 -7.48 2.65 19.97
C PRO A 342 -7.43 2.82 21.49
N PHE A 343 -6.52 2.11 22.17
CA PHE A 343 -6.34 2.23 23.61
C PHE A 343 -5.79 3.63 23.94
N LEU A 344 -4.72 4.06 23.27
CA LEU A 344 -4.12 5.38 23.44
C LEU A 344 -5.12 6.51 23.16
N GLU A 345 -5.92 6.40 22.09
CA GLU A 345 -6.95 7.39 21.73
C GLU A 345 -8.03 7.52 22.82
N SER A 346 -8.48 6.38 23.36
CA SER A 346 -9.52 6.34 24.38
C SER A 346 -9.02 6.90 25.73
N ARG A 347 -7.79 6.54 26.13
CA ARG A 347 -7.17 7.09 27.35
C ARG A 347 -6.84 8.57 27.21
N ALA A 348 -6.38 9.00 26.04
CA ALA A 348 -6.20 10.42 25.73
C ALA A 348 -7.51 11.20 25.89
N ALA A 349 -8.61 10.69 25.31
CA ALA A 349 -9.92 11.31 25.42
C ALA A 349 -10.43 11.38 26.88
N HIS A 350 -10.17 10.34 27.69
CA HIS A 350 -10.52 10.33 29.12
C HIS A 350 -9.87 11.50 29.89
N HIS A 351 -8.62 11.83 29.56
CA HIS A 351 -7.86 12.94 30.16
C HIS A 351 -8.04 14.29 29.45
N GLY A 352 -8.98 14.38 28.50
CA GLY A 352 -9.30 15.62 27.80
C GLY A 352 -8.35 15.98 26.65
N PHE A 353 -7.48 15.07 26.23
CA PHE A 353 -6.69 15.22 25.02
C PHE A 353 -7.47 14.72 23.80
N LYS A 354 -7.27 15.36 22.66
CA LYS A 354 -7.79 14.89 21.38
C LYS A 354 -6.61 14.47 20.52
N MET A 355 -6.39 13.16 20.39
CA MET A 355 -5.21 12.60 19.70
C MET A 355 -5.05 13.14 18.27
N SER A 356 -6.15 13.39 17.56
CA SER A 356 -6.11 14.00 16.22
C SER A 356 -5.53 15.42 16.21
N ASP A 357 -5.69 16.18 17.29
CA ASP A 357 -5.21 17.56 17.39
C ASP A 357 -3.76 17.59 17.88
N GLU A 358 -3.31 16.53 18.57
CA GLU A 358 -1.94 16.38 19.08
C GLU A 358 -1.00 15.79 18.01
N LEU A 359 -1.45 14.76 17.29
CA LEU A 359 -0.63 13.95 16.36
C LEU A 359 -1.22 13.82 14.96
N GLY A 360 -2.44 14.29 14.69
CA GLY A 360 -3.10 14.11 13.38
C GLY A 360 -3.62 12.71 13.07
N PHE A 361 -3.50 11.78 14.02
CA PHE A 361 -4.02 10.41 13.90
C PHE A 361 -5.48 10.31 14.32
N LEU A 362 -6.23 9.50 13.58
CA LEU A 362 -7.63 9.17 13.89
C LEU A 362 -7.83 7.65 13.72
N CYS A 363 -8.44 7.01 14.72
CA CYS A 363 -8.85 5.61 14.61
C CYS A 363 -10.21 5.50 13.90
N ASP A 364 -10.25 4.81 12.76
CA ASP A 364 -11.51 4.49 12.09
C ASP A 364 -12.17 3.30 12.78
N LYS A 365 -13.27 3.55 13.49
CA LYS A 365 -14.04 2.51 14.20
C LYS A 365 -14.70 1.50 13.27
N ASN A 366 -14.85 1.79 11.98
CA ASN A 366 -15.47 0.88 11.02
C ASN A 366 -14.45 -0.07 10.38
N GLN A 367 -13.30 0.47 9.96
CA GLN A 367 -12.22 -0.33 9.33
C GLN A 367 -11.27 -0.95 10.36
N GLY A 368 -11.20 -0.38 11.57
CA GLY A 368 -10.29 -0.81 12.64
C GLY A 368 -8.86 -0.36 12.42
N GLU A 369 -8.63 0.71 11.67
CA GLU A 369 -7.28 1.20 11.32
C GLU A 369 -7.06 2.62 11.85
N CYS A 370 -5.86 2.92 12.34
CA CYS A 370 -5.46 4.26 12.76
C CYS A 370 -4.57 4.90 11.69
N ARG A 371 -4.97 6.07 11.18
CA ARG A 371 -4.30 6.74 10.06
C ARG A 371 -4.13 8.24 10.28
N ALA A 372 -3.11 8.81 9.65
CA ALA A 372 -2.90 10.24 9.46
C ALA A 372 -2.65 10.53 7.97
N LYS A 373 -2.78 11.79 7.53
CA LYS A 373 -2.54 12.16 6.13
C LYS A 373 -1.06 12.33 5.78
N PHE A 374 -0.30 12.93 6.68
CA PHE A 374 1.09 13.37 6.46
C PHE A 374 2.14 12.38 6.94
N ALA A 375 1.77 11.48 7.85
CA ALA A 375 2.62 10.44 8.41
C ALA A 375 2.03 9.06 8.15
N CYS A 376 2.91 8.09 7.91
CA CYS A 376 2.51 6.71 7.72
C CYS A 376 2.38 5.99 9.05
N HIS A 377 1.38 5.12 9.18
CA HIS A 377 1.32 4.12 10.23
C HIS A 377 1.51 2.72 9.63
N LEU A 378 2.69 2.16 9.87
CA LEU A 378 3.09 0.86 9.34
C LEU A 378 3.03 -0.21 10.43
N ASP A 379 1.86 -0.82 10.58
CA ASP A 379 1.64 -1.96 11.48
C ASP A 379 2.34 -3.23 10.94
N CYS A 380 3.40 -3.66 11.60
CA CYS A 380 4.19 -4.82 11.19
C CYS A 380 3.36 -6.11 11.13
N PHE A 381 2.27 -6.21 11.90
CA PHE A 381 1.42 -7.38 11.91
C PHE A 381 0.67 -7.58 10.59
N ALA A 382 0.35 -6.51 9.85
CA ALA A 382 -0.21 -6.61 8.51
C ALA A 382 0.78 -7.28 7.53
N TRP A 383 2.06 -6.89 7.58
CA TRP A 383 3.12 -7.53 6.80
C TRP A 383 3.32 -9.00 7.22
N VAL A 384 3.29 -9.28 8.53
CA VAL A 384 3.43 -10.65 9.04
C VAL A 384 2.35 -11.56 8.47
N LYS A 385 1.08 -11.13 8.50
CA LYS A 385 -0.04 -11.94 8.00
C LYS A 385 0.03 -12.19 6.49
N ARG A 386 0.49 -11.20 5.71
CA ARG A 386 0.42 -11.25 4.24
C ARG A 386 1.70 -11.79 3.60
N ASP A 387 2.87 -11.33 4.05
CA ASP A 387 4.12 -11.41 3.29
C ASP A 387 5.24 -12.17 4.02
N SER A 388 5.10 -12.46 5.32
CA SER A 388 6.20 -13.10 6.08
C SER A 388 6.41 -14.58 5.75
N TYR A 389 5.42 -15.22 5.12
CA TYR A 389 5.38 -16.66 4.85
C TYR A 389 5.42 -17.53 6.12
N LEU A 390 5.08 -16.96 7.29
CA LEU A 390 5.00 -17.68 8.55
C LEU A 390 3.62 -18.33 8.75
N PRO A 391 3.56 -19.55 9.31
CA PRO A 391 2.30 -20.18 9.65
C PRO A 391 1.57 -19.37 10.72
N GLN A 392 0.23 -19.41 10.71
CA GLN A 392 -0.61 -18.60 11.61
C GLN A 392 -0.24 -18.76 13.10
N GLY A 393 0.11 -19.97 13.54
CA GLY A 393 0.55 -20.25 14.91
C GLY A 393 1.90 -19.61 15.31
N SER A 394 2.62 -19.01 14.38
CA SER A 394 3.92 -18.35 14.59
C SER A 394 3.90 -16.86 14.22
N GLN A 395 2.71 -16.24 14.19
CA GLN A 395 2.53 -14.82 13.87
C GLN A 395 2.46 -13.91 15.10
N GLY A 396 2.75 -14.40 16.31
CA GLY A 396 2.96 -13.55 17.48
C GLY A 396 4.35 -12.91 17.44
N LEU A 397 4.49 -11.70 18.00
CA LEU A 397 5.73 -10.90 17.97
C LEU A 397 6.96 -11.73 18.35
N LYS A 398 6.88 -12.49 19.45
CA LYS A 398 7.97 -13.40 19.89
C LYS A 398 8.43 -14.37 18.81
N ALA A 399 7.48 -15.10 18.20
CA ALA A 399 7.80 -16.11 17.19
C ALA A 399 8.36 -15.47 15.92
N VAL A 400 7.85 -14.29 15.55
CA VAL A 400 8.36 -13.50 14.42
C VAL A 400 9.77 -13.01 14.71
N THR A 401 10.05 -12.46 15.89
CA THR A 401 11.39 -12.02 16.31
C THR A 401 12.39 -13.18 16.25
N LYS A 402 12.01 -14.36 16.74
CA LYS A 402 12.85 -15.55 16.64
C LYS A 402 13.11 -15.96 15.19
N ALA A 403 12.06 -16.01 14.36
CA ALA A 403 12.16 -16.48 12.98
C ALA A 403 12.85 -15.49 12.03
N LYS A 404 12.69 -14.18 12.27
CA LYS A 404 13.16 -13.11 11.37
C LYS A 404 14.40 -12.40 11.92
N LEU A 405 14.43 -12.04 13.20
CA LEU A 405 15.58 -11.34 13.80
C LEU A 405 16.61 -12.31 14.43
N GLY A 406 16.23 -13.56 14.65
CA GLY A 406 17.15 -14.63 15.04
C GLY A 406 17.67 -14.51 16.48
N TYR A 407 16.86 -13.96 17.40
CA TYR A 407 17.09 -14.02 18.84
C TYR A 407 15.76 -14.31 19.56
N ASP A 408 15.85 -14.78 20.81
CA ASP A 408 14.68 -14.99 21.66
C ASP A 408 14.42 -13.72 22.49
N PRO A 409 13.29 -12.99 22.27
CA PRO A 409 12.97 -11.81 23.07
C PRO A 409 12.52 -12.21 24.48
N LEU A 410 12.48 -11.25 25.39
CA LEU A 410 11.96 -11.45 26.74
C LEU A 410 10.47 -11.82 26.68
N GLU A 411 10.04 -12.65 27.63
CA GLU A 411 8.66 -13.12 27.71
C GLU A 411 8.16 -13.00 29.14
N VAL A 412 6.99 -12.39 29.27
CA VAL A 412 6.24 -12.30 30.51
C VAL A 412 4.85 -12.86 30.24
N ASN A 413 4.34 -13.69 31.15
CA ASN A 413 2.96 -14.17 31.04
C ASN A 413 2.00 -12.97 31.22
N PRO A 414 1.02 -12.76 30.33
CA PRO A 414 0.09 -11.65 30.44
C PRO A 414 -0.63 -11.52 31.79
N GLU A 415 -0.86 -12.63 32.50
CA GLU A 415 -1.48 -12.63 33.83
C GLU A 415 -0.54 -12.15 34.94
N ASP A 416 0.77 -12.15 34.71
CA ASP A 416 1.77 -11.70 35.67
C ASP A 416 2.16 -10.22 35.47
N MET A 417 1.85 -9.61 34.32
CA MET A 417 2.29 -8.25 33.95
C MET A 417 1.92 -7.20 35.00
N VAL A 418 0.65 -7.13 35.42
CA VAL A 418 0.18 -6.14 36.41
C VAL A 418 0.82 -6.36 37.78
N ARG A 419 1.04 -7.61 38.18
CA ARG A 419 1.73 -7.94 39.43
C ARG A 419 3.21 -7.55 39.35
N PHE A 420 3.88 -7.88 38.24
CA PHE A 420 5.29 -7.56 38.02
C PHE A 420 5.52 -6.06 37.88
N ALA A 421 4.60 -5.30 37.30
CA ALA A 421 4.67 -3.84 37.31
C ALA A 421 4.77 -3.27 38.74
N LYS A 422 4.22 -3.95 39.76
CA LYS A 422 4.31 -3.53 41.18
C LYS A 422 5.49 -4.15 41.92
N GLU A 423 5.69 -5.45 41.76
CA GLU A 423 6.65 -6.23 42.58
C GLU A 423 8.05 -6.32 41.95
N ARG A 424 8.15 -6.24 40.62
CA ARG A 424 9.38 -6.41 39.83
C ARG A 424 9.42 -5.42 38.64
N PRO A 425 9.27 -4.12 38.90
CA PRO A 425 9.03 -3.12 37.85
C PRO A 425 10.21 -3.03 36.87
N GLN A 426 11.47 -3.17 37.30
CA GLN A 426 12.62 -3.16 36.38
C GLN A 426 12.58 -4.33 35.37
N MET A 427 12.13 -5.52 35.79
CA MET A 427 11.95 -6.66 34.89
C MET A 427 10.83 -6.38 33.87
N MET A 428 9.73 -5.76 34.31
CA MET A 428 8.63 -5.40 33.43
C MET A 428 9.05 -4.30 32.43
N ALA A 429 9.86 -3.33 32.86
CA ALA A 429 10.45 -2.33 31.99
C ALA A 429 11.35 -2.98 30.92
N SER A 430 12.19 -3.95 31.29
CA SER A 430 13.01 -4.71 30.33
C SER A 430 12.17 -5.45 29.28
N TYR A 431 11.01 -6.01 29.68
CA TYR A 431 10.07 -6.64 28.75
C TYR A 431 9.47 -5.61 27.78
N SER A 432 8.95 -4.50 28.29
CA SER A 432 8.34 -3.45 27.47
C SER A 432 9.33 -2.88 26.43
N VAL A 433 10.59 -2.64 26.82
CA VAL A 433 11.60 -2.17 25.85
C VAL A 433 12.03 -3.25 24.86
N SER A 434 11.93 -4.53 25.23
CA SER A 434 12.21 -5.65 24.32
C SER A 434 11.24 -5.66 23.14
N ASP A 435 9.96 -5.37 23.38
CA ASP A 435 8.93 -5.33 22.34
C ASP A 435 9.10 -4.12 21.41
N ALA A 436 9.49 -2.95 21.94
CA ALA A 436 9.87 -1.80 21.13
C ALA A 436 11.11 -2.07 20.25
N VAL A 437 12.15 -2.71 20.79
CA VAL A 437 13.36 -3.11 20.04
C VAL A 437 13.00 -4.10 18.94
N ALA A 438 12.24 -5.15 19.27
CA ALA A 438 11.79 -6.14 18.30
C ALA A 438 10.99 -5.49 17.16
N THR A 439 10.03 -4.63 17.49
CA THR A 439 9.18 -3.94 16.53
C THR A 439 9.99 -2.99 15.62
N TYR A 440 10.87 -2.17 16.20
CA TYR A 440 11.72 -1.25 15.45
C TYR A 440 12.62 -1.98 14.45
N TYR A 441 13.35 -3.01 14.90
CA TYR A 441 14.29 -3.71 14.02
C TYR A 441 13.60 -4.67 13.05
N LEU A 442 12.45 -5.26 13.39
CA LEU A 442 11.61 -6.00 12.43
C LEU A 442 11.20 -5.07 11.29
N TYR A 443 10.74 -3.87 11.64
CA TYR A 443 10.37 -2.86 10.66
C TYR A 443 11.55 -2.45 9.78
N MET A 444 12.64 -1.99 10.39
CA MET A 444 13.79 -1.45 9.64
C MET A 444 14.44 -2.50 8.74
N THR A 445 14.46 -3.77 9.16
CA THR A 445 15.13 -4.85 8.43
C THR A 445 14.24 -5.43 7.33
N TYR A 446 12.95 -5.64 7.59
CA TYR A 446 12.05 -6.37 6.69
C TYR A 446 10.99 -5.47 6.05
N VAL A 447 10.22 -4.74 6.86
CA VAL A 447 9.01 -4.07 6.39
C VAL A 447 9.34 -2.78 5.62
N HIS A 448 10.20 -1.92 6.16
CA HIS A 448 10.59 -0.65 5.54
C HIS A 448 11.09 -0.82 4.10
N PRO A 449 12.16 -1.61 3.83
CA PRO A 449 12.67 -1.75 2.48
C PRO A 449 11.64 -2.41 1.55
N PHE A 450 10.85 -3.36 2.04
CA PHE A 450 9.87 -4.06 1.23
C PHE A 450 8.72 -3.14 0.79
N ILE A 451 8.04 -2.49 1.74
CA ILE A 451 6.86 -1.66 1.46
C ILE A 451 7.23 -0.44 0.63
N PHE A 452 8.31 0.26 0.96
CA PHE A 452 8.71 1.42 0.16
C PHE A 452 9.20 1.03 -1.24
N SER A 453 9.77 -0.16 -1.43
CA SER A 453 10.11 -0.65 -2.78
C SER A 453 8.86 -0.96 -3.58
N LEU A 454 7.86 -1.63 -3.00
CA LEU A 454 6.58 -1.88 -3.65
C LEU A 454 5.86 -0.57 -4.01
N ALA A 455 5.90 0.43 -3.13
CA ALA A 455 5.29 1.73 -3.36
C ALA A 455 5.93 2.51 -4.53
N THR A 456 7.14 2.15 -4.96
CA THR A 456 7.77 2.76 -6.14
C THR A 456 7.11 2.36 -7.47
N ILE A 457 6.35 1.26 -7.48
CA ILE A 457 5.67 0.76 -8.69
C ILE A 457 4.15 0.75 -8.55
N ILE A 458 3.64 0.57 -7.33
CA ILE A 458 2.21 0.57 -7.03
C ILE A 458 1.74 2.02 -6.84
N PRO A 459 0.66 2.47 -7.51
CA PRO A 459 0.13 3.84 -7.43
C PRO A 459 -0.66 4.11 -6.12
N MET A 460 -0.11 3.72 -4.96
CA MET A 460 -0.75 3.87 -3.65
C MET A 460 0.24 4.34 -2.57
N PRO A 461 -0.24 5.02 -1.51
CA PRO A 461 0.57 5.34 -0.33
C PRO A 461 1.07 4.07 0.40
N PRO A 462 2.20 4.15 1.12
CA PRO A 462 2.79 3.00 1.84
C PRO A 462 1.81 2.28 2.79
N ASP A 463 0.94 3.03 3.47
CA ASP A 463 -0.05 2.49 4.40
C ASP A 463 -1.08 1.59 3.71
N GLU A 464 -1.47 1.93 2.48
CA GLU A 464 -2.38 1.12 1.66
C GLU A 464 -1.64 -0.06 1.03
N VAL A 465 -0.40 0.15 0.58
CA VAL A 465 0.47 -0.93 0.07
C VAL A 465 0.71 -2.01 1.13
N LEU A 466 0.80 -1.63 2.41
CA LEU A 466 0.93 -2.58 3.52
C LEU A 466 -0.37 -3.36 3.80
N ARG A 467 -1.52 -2.69 3.74
CA ARG A 467 -2.80 -3.25 4.24
C ARG A 467 -3.65 -3.93 3.17
N LYS A 468 -3.59 -3.51 1.91
CA LYS A 468 -4.43 -4.09 0.85
C LYS A 468 -4.01 -5.52 0.53
N GLY A 469 -4.97 -6.36 0.15
CA GLY A 469 -4.69 -7.73 -0.29
C GLY A 469 -3.82 -7.74 -1.56
N SER A 470 -3.01 -8.78 -1.73
CA SER A 470 -2.12 -8.93 -2.89
C SER A 470 -2.87 -8.86 -4.23
N GLY A 471 -4.09 -9.42 -4.31
CA GLY A 471 -4.94 -9.28 -5.49
C GLY A 471 -5.27 -7.83 -5.87
N THR A 472 -5.52 -6.97 -4.88
CA THR A 472 -5.72 -5.53 -5.11
C THR A 472 -4.43 -4.85 -5.56
N LEU A 473 -3.28 -5.25 -5.02
CA LEU A 473 -1.98 -4.73 -5.50
C LEU A 473 -1.76 -5.06 -6.98
N CYS A 474 -2.10 -6.28 -7.39
CA CYS A 474 -2.06 -6.70 -8.80
C CYS A 474 -3.05 -5.91 -9.67
N GLU A 475 -4.28 -5.69 -9.20
CA GLU A 475 -5.26 -4.83 -9.90
C GLU A 475 -4.68 -3.45 -10.20
N MET A 476 -4.03 -2.81 -9.21
CA MET A 476 -3.43 -1.48 -9.39
C MET A 476 -2.28 -1.50 -10.41
N LEU A 477 -1.43 -2.54 -10.40
CA LEU A 477 -0.36 -2.70 -11.38
C LEU A 477 -0.91 -2.88 -12.80
N LEU A 478 -1.98 -3.68 -12.96
CA LEU A 478 -2.65 -3.88 -14.24
C LEU A 478 -3.31 -2.60 -14.75
N MET A 479 -3.94 -1.82 -13.87
CA MET A 479 -4.53 -0.53 -14.23
C MET A 479 -3.48 0.46 -14.73
N VAL A 480 -2.27 0.48 -14.15
CA VAL A 480 -1.16 1.29 -14.64
C VAL A 480 -0.78 0.90 -16.06
N GLN A 481 -0.67 -0.41 -16.34
CA GLN A 481 -0.32 -0.89 -17.69
C GLN A 481 -1.45 -0.64 -18.69
N ALA A 482 -2.70 -0.86 -18.30
CA ALA A 482 -3.87 -0.58 -19.14
C ALA A 482 -3.93 0.91 -19.51
N TYR A 483 -3.74 1.81 -18.53
CA TYR A 483 -3.68 3.24 -18.79
C TYR A 483 -2.56 3.63 -19.75
N LYS A 484 -1.34 3.09 -19.57
CA LYS A 484 -0.19 3.33 -20.46
C LYS A 484 -0.43 2.81 -21.88
N ALA A 485 -1.15 1.70 -22.01
CA ALA A 485 -1.56 1.11 -23.29
C ALA A 485 -2.82 1.75 -23.89
N ASN A 486 -3.39 2.78 -23.26
CA ASN A 486 -4.66 3.42 -23.64
C ASN A 486 -5.88 2.45 -23.68
N VAL A 487 -5.81 1.35 -22.90
CA VAL A 487 -6.88 0.37 -22.73
C VAL A 487 -7.86 0.88 -21.67
N ILE A 488 -9.16 0.80 -21.97
CA ILE A 488 -10.22 1.12 -20.99
C ILE A 488 -10.33 -0.02 -19.97
N CYS A 489 -10.24 0.29 -18.67
CA CYS A 489 -10.37 -0.75 -17.66
C CYS A 489 -11.81 -1.30 -17.65
N PRO A 490 -11.99 -2.64 -17.54
CA PRO A 490 -13.32 -3.22 -17.35
C PRO A 490 -13.87 -2.84 -15.96
N ASN A 491 -15.20 -2.81 -15.84
CA ASN A 491 -15.85 -2.68 -14.55
C ASN A 491 -15.59 -3.93 -13.69
N LYS A 492 -15.64 -3.77 -12.36
CA LYS A 492 -15.50 -4.90 -11.44
C LYS A 492 -16.54 -5.99 -11.74
N HIS A 493 -16.08 -7.23 -11.72
CA HIS A 493 -16.95 -8.38 -11.95
C HIS A 493 -18.02 -8.47 -10.87
N GLN A 494 -19.27 -8.65 -11.28
CA GLN A 494 -20.38 -8.97 -10.40
C GLN A 494 -20.82 -10.40 -10.76
N SER A 495 -20.76 -11.30 -9.80
CA SER A 495 -21.21 -12.67 -10.00
C SER A 495 -22.71 -12.71 -10.19
N ASP A 496 -23.18 -13.52 -11.15
CA ASP A 496 -24.60 -13.79 -11.31
C ASP A 496 -25.17 -14.39 -10.02
N PRO A 497 -26.37 -13.94 -9.58
CA PRO A 497 -26.97 -14.44 -8.34
C PRO A 497 -27.30 -15.93 -8.41
N GLU A 498 -27.60 -16.45 -9.61
CA GLU A 498 -27.94 -17.85 -9.85
C GLU A 498 -27.32 -18.32 -11.17
N LYS A 499 -26.62 -19.44 -11.14
CA LYS A 499 -26.10 -20.12 -12.34
C LYS A 499 -26.62 -21.54 -12.42
N PHE A 500 -26.95 -22.00 -13.62
CA PHE A 500 -27.45 -23.35 -13.85
C PHE A 500 -26.54 -24.10 -14.81
N TYR A 501 -26.26 -25.36 -14.49
CA TYR A 501 -25.62 -26.31 -15.40
C TYR A 501 -26.53 -27.52 -15.54
N THR A 502 -26.88 -27.91 -16.77
CA THR A 502 -27.79 -29.05 -17.02
C THR A 502 -29.11 -28.99 -16.22
N ASN A 503 -29.70 -27.79 -16.11
CA ASN A 503 -30.91 -27.49 -15.31
C ASN A 503 -30.77 -27.74 -13.79
N GLN A 504 -29.54 -27.84 -13.28
CA GLN A 504 -29.26 -27.89 -11.85
C GLN A 504 -28.63 -26.57 -11.42
N LEU A 505 -29.11 -26.02 -10.31
CA LEU A 505 -28.54 -24.83 -9.69
C LEU A 505 -27.13 -25.18 -9.19
N LEU A 506 -26.15 -24.37 -9.59
CA LEU A 506 -24.78 -24.49 -9.08
C LEU A 506 -24.68 -23.81 -7.71
N GLU A 507 -24.25 -24.55 -6.70
CA GLU A 507 -23.89 -23.97 -5.39
C GLU A 507 -22.60 -23.16 -5.48
N SER A 508 -21.61 -23.69 -6.21
CA SER A 508 -20.36 -23.00 -6.51
C SER A 508 -19.81 -23.45 -7.86
N GLU A 509 -19.05 -22.57 -8.50
CA GLU A 509 -18.34 -22.84 -9.75
C GLU A 509 -16.85 -22.57 -9.51
N THR A 510 -16.02 -23.59 -9.75
CA THR A 510 -14.56 -23.53 -9.56
C THR A 510 -13.86 -24.45 -10.56
N TYR A 511 -12.53 -24.44 -10.56
CA TYR A 511 -11.69 -25.29 -11.39
C TYR A 511 -10.87 -26.26 -10.51
N ILE A 512 -10.37 -27.34 -11.12
CA ILE A 512 -9.46 -28.28 -10.44
C ILE A 512 -8.14 -27.55 -10.15
N GLY A 513 -7.77 -27.49 -8.87
CA GLY A 513 -6.56 -26.81 -8.38
C GLY A 513 -5.28 -27.64 -8.51
N GLY A 514 -4.34 -27.40 -7.60
CA GLY A 514 -3.06 -28.13 -7.55
C GLY A 514 -3.24 -29.62 -7.23
N HIS A 515 -2.40 -30.46 -7.85
CA HIS A 515 -2.36 -31.90 -7.61
C HIS A 515 -1.43 -32.21 -6.43
N VAL A 516 -1.90 -33.00 -5.45
CA VAL A 516 -1.14 -33.34 -4.25
C VAL A 516 -1.19 -34.85 -4.03
N GLU A 517 -0.02 -35.48 -3.91
CA GLU A 517 0.11 -36.92 -3.66
C GLU A 517 1.13 -37.20 -2.56
N CYS A 518 0.77 -38.11 -1.65
CA CYS A 518 1.71 -38.73 -0.71
C CYS A 518 1.97 -40.16 -1.19
N LEU A 519 3.06 -40.35 -1.94
CA LEU A 519 3.40 -41.62 -2.55
C LEU A 519 3.92 -42.62 -1.50
N GLU A 520 4.80 -42.15 -0.62
CA GLU A 520 5.44 -42.96 0.41
C GLU A 520 5.54 -42.18 1.73
N SER A 521 5.54 -42.91 2.84
CA SER A 521 5.71 -42.37 4.18
C SER A 521 6.77 -43.17 4.93
N GLY A 522 7.65 -42.49 5.66
CA GLY A 522 8.71 -43.15 6.41
C GLY A 522 9.88 -42.23 6.71
N VAL A 523 10.95 -42.82 7.23
CA VAL A 523 12.22 -42.12 7.48
C VAL A 523 13.18 -42.49 6.36
N PHE A 524 13.47 -41.52 5.49
CA PHE A 524 14.48 -41.63 4.45
C PHE A 524 15.70 -40.81 4.87
N ARG A 525 16.88 -41.44 4.86
CA ARG A 525 18.14 -40.80 5.24
C ARG A 525 19.24 -41.20 4.28
N SER A 526 20.17 -40.29 4.04
CA SER A 526 21.33 -40.51 3.17
C SER A 526 22.33 -41.56 3.68
N ASP A 527 22.19 -42.01 4.93
CA ASP A 527 23.03 -43.04 5.54
C ASP A 527 22.31 -44.38 5.80
N LEU A 528 21.04 -44.49 5.38
CA LEU A 528 20.27 -45.73 5.48
C LEU A 528 20.00 -46.29 4.08
N PRO A 529 20.46 -47.51 3.75
CA PRO A 529 20.17 -48.14 2.48
C PRO A 529 18.65 -48.25 2.23
N THR A 530 18.25 -47.99 0.99
CA THR A 530 16.87 -48.09 0.51
C THR A 530 16.84 -49.01 -0.70
N SER A 531 15.76 -49.79 -0.85
CA SER A 531 15.59 -50.67 -2.00
C SER A 531 15.04 -49.88 -3.19
N PHE A 532 15.73 -49.94 -4.32
CA PHE A 532 15.31 -49.34 -5.59
C PHE A 532 14.91 -50.42 -6.57
N LYS A 533 13.73 -50.24 -7.19
CA LYS A 533 13.24 -51.03 -8.31
C LYS A 533 13.06 -50.11 -9.51
N LEU A 534 14.09 -50.06 -10.32
CA LEU A 534 14.20 -49.18 -11.48
C LEU A 534 13.49 -49.79 -12.69
N ASP A 535 12.93 -48.95 -13.57
CA ASP A 535 12.39 -49.37 -14.87
C ASP A 535 13.47 -49.22 -15.96
N PRO A 536 14.08 -50.31 -16.48
CA PRO A 536 15.12 -50.23 -17.49
C PRO A 536 14.71 -49.46 -18.74
N SER A 537 13.42 -49.48 -19.11
CA SER A 537 12.92 -48.81 -20.32
C SER A 537 13.01 -47.29 -20.20
N ALA A 538 12.82 -46.74 -18.99
CA ALA A 538 12.98 -45.32 -18.72
C ALA A 538 14.45 -44.88 -18.86
N TYR A 539 15.41 -45.68 -18.35
CA TYR A 539 16.83 -45.38 -18.49
C TYR A 539 17.32 -45.47 -19.94
N GLU A 540 16.77 -46.40 -20.73
CA GLU A 540 17.03 -46.47 -22.16
C GLU A 540 16.55 -45.19 -22.89
N GLN A 541 15.39 -44.65 -22.50
CA GLN A 541 14.91 -43.37 -23.05
C GLN A 541 15.82 -42.20 -22.66
N LEU A 542 16.30 -42.14 -21.40
CA LEU A 542 17.24 -41.10 -20.96
C LEU A 542 18.57 -41.17 -21.73
N ILE A 543 19.10 -42.38 -21.95
CA ILE A 543 20.30 -42.63 -22.75
C ILE A 543 20.14 -42.10 -24.18
N ASN A 544 19.02 -42.44 -24.83
CA ASN A 544 18.74 -42.01 -26.20
C ASN A 544 18.56 -40.49 -26.34
N ASN A 545 18.06 -39.83 -25.28
CA ASN A 545 17.85 -38.38 -25.26
C ASN A 545 19.04 -37.58 -24.69
N LEU A 546 20.06 -38.25 -24.14
CA LEU A 546 21.13 -37.60 -23.37
C LEU A 546 21.80 -36.44 -24.11
N ASP A 547 22.07 -36.60 -25.41
CA ASP A 547 22.71 -35.55 -26.19
C ASP A 547 21.82 -34.30 -26.35
N ARG A 548 20.53 -34.51 -26.60
CA ARG A 548 19.53 -33.43 -26.68
C ARG A 548 19.46 -32.69 -25.35
N ASP A 549 19.39 -33.42 -24.24
CA ASP A 549 19.20 -32.85 -22.91
C ASP A 549 20.43 -32.07 -22.45
N LEU A 550 21.64 -32.57 -22.73
CA LEU A 550 22.88 -31.83 -22.45
C LEU A 550 23.02 -30.57 -23.31
N GLN A 551 22.65 -30.63 -24.59
CA GLN A 551 22.64 -29.44 -25.44
C GLN A 551 21.62 -28.40 -24.94
N TYR A 552 20.45 -28.84 -24.45
CA TYR A 552 19.46 -27.96 -23.84
C TYR A 552 20.01 -27.29 -22.57
N ALA A 553 20.61 -28.07 -21.67
CA ALA A 553 21.22 -27.56 -20.45
C ALA A 553 22.31 -26.52 -20.75
N VAL A 554 23.15 -26.73 -21.76
CA VAL A 554 24.20 -25.76 -22.14
C VAL A 554 23.60 -24.50 -22.76
N ARG A 555 22.71 -24.65 -23.76
CA ARG A 555 22.24 -23.51 -24.57
C ARG A 555 21.12 -22.71 -23.90
N VAL A 556 20.18 -23.39 -23.24
CA VAL A 556 18.97 -22.77 -22.71
C VAL A 556 19.15 -22.40 -21.24
N GLU A 557 19.56 -23.36 -20.40
CA GLU A 557 19.75 -23.11 -18.97
C GLU A 557 21.05 -22.34 -18.71
N GLY A 558 22.15 -22.79 -19.31
CA GLY A 558 23.47 -22.18 -19.19
C GLY A 558 23.66 -20.91 -20.03
N LYS A 559 22.84 -20.70 -21.06
CA LYS A 559 22.98 -19.59 -22.04
C LYS A 559 24.39 -19.52 -22.65
N MET A 560 24.99 -20.68 -22.91
CA MET A 560 26.34 -20.83 -23.46
C MET A 560 26.31 -21.42 -24.88
N ASP A 561 27.35 -21.10 -25.66
CA ASP A 561 27.56 -21.74 -26.95
C ASP A 561 28.16 -23.13 -26.76
N LEU A 562 27.57 -24.12 -27.44
CA LEU A 562 28.01 -25.52 -27.35
C LEU A 562 29.50 -25.69 -27.74
N GLU A 563 29.98 -24.91 -28.69
CA GLU A 563 31.37 -24.94 -29.17
C GLU A 563 32.38 -24.49 -28.11
N SER A 564 31.93 -23.74 -27.10
CA SER A 564 32.79 -23.30 -25.99
C SER A 564 33.02 -24.39 -24.92
N VAL A 565 32.29 -25.51 -25.00
CA VAL A 565 32.33 -26.58 -24.01
C VAL A 565 33.42 -27.60 -24.37
N LEU A 566 34.56 -27.53 -23.67
CA LEU A 566 35.73 -28.36 -23.97
C LEU A 566 35.59 -29.82 -23.51
N ASN A 567 34.76 -30.09 -22.51
CA ASN A 567 34.61 -31.40 -21.87
C ASN A 567 33.24 -32.06 -22.15
N TYR A 568 32.55 -31.64 -23.21
CA TYR A 568 31.19 -32.11 -23.52
C TYR A 568 31.14 -33.65 -23.65
N ASP A 569 32.00 -34.21 -24.50
CA ASP A 569 32.03 -35.67 -24.72
C ASP A 569 32.46 -36.44 -23.47
N GLU A 570 33.36 -35.88 -22.65
CA GLU A 570 33.77 -36.49 -21.38
C GLU A 570 32.60 -36.62 -20.41
N VAL A 571 31.88 -35.52 -20.17
CA VAL A 571 30.73 -35.48 -19.26
C VAL A 571 29.59 -36.34 -19.79
N LYS A 572 29.30 -36.28 -21.10
CA LYS A 572 28.30 -37.12 -21.75
C LYS A 572 28.59 -38.59 -21.56
N ASN A 573 29.83 -39.03 -21.81
CA ASN A 573 30.22 -40.42 -21.65
C ASN A 573 30.15 -40.87 -20.18
N ALA A 574 30.55 -40.02 -19.23
CA ALA A 574 30.46 -40.32 -17.81
C ALA A 574 29.01 -40.48 -17.32
N ILE A 575 28.07 -39.67 -17.82
CA ILE A 575 26.64 -39.80 -17.50
C ILE A 575 26.07 -41.06 -18.16
N MET A 576 26.39 -41.28 -19.44
CA MET A 576 25.97 -42.46 -20.20
C MET A 576 26.33 -43.75 -19.47
N GLU A 577 27.57 -43.88 -19.00
CA GLU A 577 28.03 -45.07 -18.29
C GLU A 577 27.22 -45.33 -17.01
N LYS A 578 26.92 -44.28 -16.24
CA LYS A 578 26.10 -44.41 -15.02
C LYS A 578 24.67 -44.84 -15.35
N LEU A 579 24.06 -44.26 -16.39
CA LEU A 579 22.71 -44.64 -16.83
C LEU A 579 22.65 -46.09 -17.31
N MET A 580 23.67 -46.55 -18.04
CA MET A 580 23.76 -47.94 -18.49
C MET A 580 23.84 -48.91 -17.30
N ARG A 581 24.63 -48.58 -16.26
CA ARG A 581 24.69 -49.41 -15.03
C ARG A 581 23.33 -49.48 -14.33
N LEU A 582 22.59 -48.39 -14.25
CA LEU A 582 21.25 -48.37 -13.63
C LEU A 582 20.22 -49.16 -14.45
N ARG A 583 20.33 -49.15 -15.78
CA ARG A 583 19.50 -49.96 -16.69
C ARG A 583 19.77 -51.45 -16.55
N ASP A 584 21.05 -51.83 -16.52
CA ASP A 584 21.50 -53.23 -16.57
C ASP A 584 21.37 -53.93 -15.20
N GLU A 585 21.44 -53.17 -14.09
CA GLU A 585 21.23 -53.64 -12.71
C GLU A 585 20.08 -52.85 -12.04
N PRO A 586 18.81 -53.13 -12.38
CA PRO A 586 17.68 -52.29 -11.97
C PRO A 586 17.16 -52.54 -10.55
N THR A 587 17.50 -53.69 -9.93
CA THR A 587 17.18 -53.95 -8.51
C THR A 587 18.40 -53.68 -7.67
N ARG A 588 18.35 -52.65 -6.82
CA ARG A 588 19.50 -52.18 -6.06
C ARG A 588 19.13 -51.93 -4.60
N GLU A 589 20.13 -52.02 -3.73
CA GLU A 589 20.02 -51.61 -2.33
C GLU A 589 21.23 -50.72 -2.01
N GLU A 590 20.98 -49.42 -1.90
CA GLU A 590 22.02 -48.41 -1.73
C GLU A 590 21.48 -47.19 -0.97
N CYS A 591 22.37 -46.34 -0.47
CA CYS A 591 21.95 -45.14 0.25
C CYS A 591 21.35 -44.09 -0.70
N PRO A 592 20.18 -43.51 -0.39
CA PRO A 592 19.49 -42.57 -1.26
C PRO A 592 20.15 -41.18 -1.28
N LEU A 593 19.97 -40.47 -2.40
CA LEU A 593 20.13 -39.01 -2.46
C LEU A 593 18.75 -38.37 -2.39
N ILE A 594 18.51 -37.54 -1.37
CA ILE A 594 17.22 -36.88 -1.14
C ILE A 594 17.22 -35.55 -1.89
N TYR A 595 16.44 -35.46 -2.96
CA TYR A 595 16.30 -34.25 -3.78
C TYR A 595 14.91 -33.63 -3.62
N HIS A 596 14.85 -32.30 -3.71
CA HIS A 596 13.62 -31.52 -3.86
C HIS A 596 13.72 -30.77 -5.20
N LEU A 597 12.80 -31.06 -6.11
CA LEU A 597 12.67 -30.36 -7.39
C LEU A 597 11.42 -29.50 -7.31
N ASP A 598 11.59 -28.20 -7.52
CA ASP A 598 10.51 -27.22 -7.53
C ASP A 598 10.64 -26.36 -8.78
N VAL A 599 9.50 -26.02 -9.40
CA VAL A 599 9.49 -25.16 -10.58
C VAL A 599 9.60 -23.72 -10.08
N ALA A 600 10.71 -23.07 -10.44
CA ALA A 600 11.05 -21.73 -9.97
C ALA A 600 10.10 -20.62 -10.47
#